data_AF-A0A1Y2E929-F1
#
_entry.id   AF-A0A1Y2E929-F1
#
_cell.length_a   1.000
_cell.length_b   1.000
_cell.length_c   1.000
_cell.angle_alpha   90.00
_cell.angle_beta   90.00
_cell.angle_gamma   90.00
#
_symmetry.space_group_name_H-M   'P 1'
#
loop_
_entity.id
_entity.type
_entity.pdbx_description
1 polymer ?
#
loop_
_entity_poly.entity_id
_entity_poly.type
_entity_poly.pdbx_seq_one_letter_code
_entity_poly.pdbx_strand_id
1 'polypeptide(L)'
;MHPLDVAWSHLDVNAELPPLTAEGTPAQWQHAFNTRRDMLHLFQGPLPFFTLPRNPQYLLQAVDDGLLQSQHQLDPKNWNRAGFPRGKAMAQNMIGTFTAENGARRPFGMVMSSLTVLDVTGSYIHNIAARMLKSAKRPDQGNLTLYLLSKHFHDLDPLRRAAGLLAAKAYEEWIKAEAIRQGHQVNWSLGHHLPALTSRQARRSAISEQELRRSSTADELAAIPQGRLMVLQCRQMILLSTAVIRCLLPDQPGSAPLFEIELTHWLRARCEQVLQRDQSKMEELAGKREHSYAFSTVPKNASFLLTFTSPRDVSPHNQGVPFVRIMFDPQIAALVHSYISDVVSRMMRGATRQEHFSGLLWATIRDWDSCSAWTRGKALLQARAYKNLAAWHIPHPSRLVKLGARQFRRSA
;
A
#
# COMPACT_ATOMS: atom_id res chain seq x y z
N MET A 1 -4.59 12.89 26.43
CA MET A 1 -5.15 13.54 25.23
C MET A 1 -4.04 14.35 24.56
N HIS A 2 -3.90 14.32 23.24
CA HIS A 2 -2.84 15.07 22.57
C HIS A 2 -3.14 16.58 22.58
N PRO A 3 -2.16 17.50 22.72
CA PRO A 3 -2.41 18.95 22.73
C PRO A 3 -3.18 19.44 21.49
N LEU A 4 -2.85 18.91 20.31
CA LEU A 4 -3.58 19.24 19.07
C LEU A 4 -5.03 18.76 19.09
N ASP A 5 -5.30 17.59 19.68
CA ASP A 5 -6.68 17.09 19.78
C ASP A 5 -7.51 18.01 20.67
N VAL A 6 -6.99 18.41 21.83
CA VAL A 6 -7.66 19.36 22.74
C VAL A 6 -7.93 20.68 22.02
N ALA A 7 -6.93 21.19 21.29
CA ALA A 7 -7.02 22.50 20.64
C ALA A 7 -7.96 22.52 19.44
N TRP A 8 -8.08 21.43 18.68
CA TRP A 8 -8.68 21.49 17.34
C TRP A 8 -9.80 20.47 17.08
N SER A 9 -10.03 19.49 17.96
CA SER A 9 -11.08 18.47 17.72
C SER A 9 -12.51 19.03 17.67
N HIS A 10 -12.71 20.24 18.16
CA HIS A 10 -14.01 20.91 18.21
C HIS A 10 -14.25 21.86 17.03
N LEU A 11 -13.25 22.06 16.16
CA LEU A 11 -13.37 22.98 15.03
C LEU A 11 -14.19 22.33 13.90
N ASP A 12 -15.06 23.12 13.28
CA ASP A 12 -15.80 22.71 12.08
C ASP A 12 -14.90 22.87 10.85
N VAL A 13 -14.68 21.76 10.14
CA VAL A 13 -13.86 21.74 8.92
C VAL A 13 -14.40 22.69 7.85
N ASN A 14 -15.71 22.94 7.78
CA ASN A 14 -16.29 23.86 6.80
C ASN A 14 -16.08 25.33 7.17
N ALA A 15 -15.90 25.64 8.46
CA ALA A 15 -15.56 26.98 8.90
C ALA A 15 -14.09 27.30 8.62
N GLU A 16 -13.20 26.35 8.93
CA GLU A 16 -11.74 26.52 8.76
C GLU A 16 -11.28 26.33 7.31
N LEU A 17 -11.96 25.46 6.56
CA LEU A 17 -11.70 25.16 5.15
C LEU A 17 -13.01 25.26 4.37
N PRO A 18 -13.49 26.50 4.13
CA PRO A 18 -14.76 26.70 3.44
C PRO A 18 -14.68 26.20 2.00
N PRO A 19 -15.77 25.59 1.47
CA PRO A 19 -15.84 25.23 0.07
C PRO A 19 -15.76 26.49 -0.80
N LEU A 20 -15.19 26.36 -2.00
CA LEU A 20 -15.17 27.45 -2.97
C LEU A 20 -16.60 27.70 -3.49
N THR A 21 -17.07 28.95 -3.40
CA THR A 21 -18.39 29.37 -3.88
C THR A 21 -18.25 30.36 -5.04
N ALA A 22 -19.36 30.63 -5.75
CA ALA A 22 -19.36 31.59 -6.86
C ALA A 22 -19.09 33.03 -6.40
N GLU A 23 -19.27 33.29 -5.11
CA GLU A 23 -19.05 34.57 -4.43
C GLU A 23 -17.65 34.64 -3.79
N GLY A 24 -16.81 33.63 -4.00
CA GLY A 24 -15.42 33.62 -3.53
C GLY A 24 -14.65 34.83 -4.04
N THR A 25 -13.79 35.38 -3.18
CA THR A 25 -12.89 36.49 -3.48
C THR A 25 -11.91 36.14 -4.61
N PRO A 26 -11.32 37.13 -5.30
CA PRO A 26 -10.32 36.86 -6.34
C PRO A 26 -9.12 36.05 -5.83
N ALA A 27 -8.70 36.28 -4.58
CA ALA A 27 -7.64 35.52 -3.94
C ALA A 27 -8.03 34.04 -3.72
N GLN A 28 -9.27 33.77 -3.32
CA GLN A 28 -9.77 32.39 -3.16
C GLN A 28 -9.82 31.65 -4.50
N TRP A 29 -10.27 32.33 -5.56
CA TRP A 29 -10.25 31.78 -6.91
C TRP A 29 -8.82 31.46 -7.38
N GLN A 30 -7.91 32.42 -7.28
CA GLN A 30 -6.52 32.22 -7.66
C GLN A 30 -5.88 31.07 -6.86
N HIS A 31 -6.16 31.01 -5.56
CA HIS A 31 -5.70 29.93 -4.70
C HIS A 31 -6.25 28.57 -5.16
N ALA A 32 -7.53 28.47 -5.52
CA ALA A 32 -8.12 27.23 -6.02
C ALA A 32 -7.44 26.70 -7.29
N PHE A 33 -7.17 27.61 -8.24
CA PHE A 33 -6.45 27.26 -9.47
C PHE A 33 -5.02 26.78 -9.20
N ASN A 34 -4.29 27.49 -8.33
CA ASN A 34 -2.94 27.10 -7.94
C ASN A 34 -2.95 25.74 -7.23
N THR A 35 -3.85 25.54 -6.27
CA THR A 35 -4.00 24.28 -5.53
C THR A 35 -4.24 23.09 -6.48
N ARG A 36 -5.16 23.23 -7.44
CA ARG A 36 -5.40 22.18 -8.43
C ARG A 36 -4.15 21.89 -9.27
N ARG A 37 -3.52 22.93 -9.83
CA ARG A 37 -2.34 22.79 -10.69
C ARG A 37 -1.19 22.14 -9.94
N ASP A 38 -0.86 22.66 -8.77
CA ASP A 38 0.29 22.23 -7.97
C ASP A 38 0.07 20.79 -7.47
N MET A 39 -1.18 20.40 -7.18
CA MET A 39 -1.53 19.02 -6.85
C MET A 39 -1.37 18.07 -8.04
N LEU A 40 -1.84 18.44 -9.24
CA LEU A 40 -1.70 17.60 -10.43
C LEU A 40 -0.23 17.38 -10.80
N HIS A 41 0.64 18.38 -10.59
CA HIS A 41 2.09 18.23 -10.79
C HIS A 41 2.74 17.20 -9.87
N LEU A 42 2.11 16.79 -8.75
CA LEU A 42 2.64 15.70 -7.91
C LEU A 42 2.63 14.34 -8.61
N PHE A 43 1.85 14.17 -9.68
CA PHE A 43 1.74 12.93 -10.47
C PHE A 43 2.51 12.99 -11.80
N GLN A 44 3.14 14.11 -12.12
CA GLN A 44 3.86 14.31 -13.38
C GLN A 44 5.37 14.42 -13.19
N GLY A 45 6.07 14.34 -14.31
CA GLY A 45 7.52 14.53 -14.41
C GLY A 45 8.29 13.22 -14.49
N PRO A 46 9.62 13.28 -14.70
CA PRO A 46 10.47 12.09 -14.79
C PRO A 46 10.58 11.34 -13.45
N LEU A 47 10.34 12.04 -12.34
CA LEU A 47 10.33 11.51 -10.98
C LEU A 47 9.10 12.08 -10.24
N PRO A 48 7.89 11.58 -10.53
CA PRO A 48 6.69 12.11 -9.90
C PRO A 48 6.72 11.84 -8.40
N PHE A 49 6.15 12.76 -7.61
CA PHE A 49 6.08 12.60 -6.16
C PHE A 49 5.24 11.38 -5.78
N PHE A 50 4.12 11.18 -6.49
CA PHE A 50 3.31 9.98 -6.38
C PHE A 50 3.48 9.12 -7.63
N THR A 51 3.89 7.86 -7.44
CA THR A 51 3.86 6.85 -8.49
C THR A 51 2.54 6.10 -8.40
N LEU A 52 1.74 6.16 -9.46
CA LEU A 52 0.48 5.42 -9.52
C LEU A 52 0.75 3.94 -9.81
N PRO A 53 0.25 3.00 -8.98
CA PRO A 53 0.40 1.59 -9.26
C PRO A 53 -0.28 1.26 -10.59
N ARG A 54 0.45 0.54 -11.46
CA ARG A 54 0.01 0.10 -12.79
C ARG A 54 -0.24 1.18 -13.84
N ASN A 55 0.26 2.41 -13.66
CA ASN A 55 0.22 3.50 -14.64
C ASN A 55 -1.04 3.48 -15.53
N PRO A 56 -2.25 3.57 -14.95
CA PRO A 56 -3.46 3.60 -15.74
C PRO A 56 -3.38 4.81 -16.68
N GLN A 57 -3.18 4.54 -17.97
CA GLN A 57 -3.01 5.59 -18.99
C GLN A 57 -4.13 6.62 -18.93
N TYR A 58 -5.35 6.19 -18.58
CA TYR A 58 -6.49 7.08 -18.40
C TYR A 58 -6.33 8.08 -17.24
N LEU A 59 -5.64 7.73 -16.14
CA LEU A 59 -5.39 8.69 -15.04
C LEU A 59 -4.29 9.66 -15.43
N LEU A 60 -3.23 9.19 -16.10
CA LEU A 60 -2.18 10.08 -16.60
C LEU A 60 -2.76 11.08 -17.62
N GLN A 61 -3.61 10.58 -18.53
CA GLN A 61 -4.35 11.43 -19.45
C GLN A 61 -5.27 12.41 -18.71
N ALA A 62 -5.98 11.98 -17.66
CA ALA A 62 -6.80 12.88 -16.86
C ALA A 62 -5.97 13.94 -16.09
N VAL A 63 -4.73 13.61 -15.70
CA VAL A 63 -3.79 14.58 -15.11
C VAL A 63 -3.40 15.62 -16.16
N ASP A 64 -3.01 15.18 -17.36
CA ASP A 64 -2.64 16.06 -18.48
C ASP A 64 -3.82 16.98 -18.87
N ASP A 65 -5.01 16.39 -19.05
CA ASP A 65 -6.24 17.11 -19.39
C ASP A 65 -6.63 18.11 -18.28
N GLY A 66 -6.38 17.78 -17.01
CA GLY A 66 -6.64 18.66 -15.87
C GLY A 66 -5.70 19.88 -15.83
N LEU A 67 -4.45 19.70 -16.23
CA LEU A 67 -3.49 20.79 -16.35
C LEU A 67 -3.79 21.68 -17.55
N LEU A 68 -4.14 21.09 -18.70
CA LEU A 68 -4.59 21.83 -19.87
C LEU A 68 -5.87 22.62 -19.56
N GLN A 69 -6.84 22.01 -18.88
CA GLN A 69 -8.05 22.69 -18.40
C GLN A 69 -7.69 23.86 -17.48
N SER A 70 -6.69 23.71 -16.61
CA SER A 70 -6.23 24.79 -15.73
C SER A 70 -5.63 25.97 -16.51
N GLN A 71 -4.83 25.70 -17.53
CA GLN A 71 -4.28 26.73 -18.40
C GLN A 71 -5.39 27.47 -19.17
N HIS A 72 -6.33 26.74 -19.77
CA HIS A 72 -7.45 27.36 -20.49
C HIS A 72 -8.33 28.22 -19.60
N GLN A 73 -8.62 27.77 -18.38
CA GLN A 73 -9.47 28.54 -17.46
C GLN A 73 -8.76 29.79 -16.91
N LEU A 74 -7.43 29.83 -16.88
CA LEU A 74 -6.64 31.02 -16.53
C LEU A 74 -6.52 32.04 -17.68
N ASP A 75 -7.03 31.75 -18.88
CA ASP A 75 -7.04 32.70 -20.00
C ASP A 75 -7.76 34.02 -19.60
N PRO A 76 -7.12 35.20 -19.73
CA PRO A 76 -7.69 36.50 -19.36
C PRO A 76 -9.09 36.78 -19.92
N LYS A 77 -9.49 36.15 -21.04
CA LYS A 77 -10.84 36.29 -21.60
C LYS A 77 -11.93 35.71 -20.70
N ASN A 78 -11.58 34.79 -19.80
CA ASN A 78 -12.50 34.17 -18.86
C ASN A 78 -12.66 34.98 -17.57
N TRP A 79 -11.86 36.02 -17.38
CA TRP A 79 -11.81 36.83 -16.15
C TRP A 79 -12.23 38.28 -16.40
N ASN A 80 -12.94 38.87 -15.44
CA ASN A 80 -13.19 40.31 -15.43
C ASN A 80 -11.99 41.07 -14.86
N ARG A 81 -12.01 42.41 -14.94
CA ARG A 81 -10.91 43.26 -14.45
C ARG A 81 -10.65 43.15 -12.95
N ALA A 82 -11.63 42.67 -12.19
CA ALA A 82 -11.52 42.48 -10.75
C ALA A 82 -11.01 41.07 -10.36
N GLY A 83 -10.66 40.23 -11.34
CA GLY A 83 -10.12 38.90 -11.08
C GLY A 83 -11.18 37.85 -10.71
N PHE A 84 -12.43 38.03 -11.15
CA PHE A 84 -13.47 37.00 -11.04
C PHE A 84 -13.77 36.35 -12.40
N PRO A 85 -14.26 35.11 -12.43
CA PRO A 85 -14.81 34.52 -13.64
C PRO A 85 -15.91 35.42 -14.25
N ARG A 86 -15.95 35.54 -15.58
CA ARG A 86 -16.93 36.38 -16.28
C ARG A 86 -18.34 35.80 -16.19
N GLY A 87 -19.11 36.27 -15.21
CA GLY A 87 -20.52 35.95 -15.03
C GLY A 87 -20.78 34.70 -14.19
N LYS A 88 -21.98 34.63 -13.61
CA LYS A 88 -22.38 33.58 -12.65
C LYS A 88 -22.32 32.17 -13.25
N ALA A 89 -22.71 32.01 -14.52
CA ALA A 89 -22.66 30.71 -15.20
C ALA A 89 -21.23 30.19 -15.38
N MET A 90 -20.27 31.07 -15.74
CA MET A 90 -18.87 30.69 -15.85
C MET A 90 -18.30 30.31 -14.49
N ALA A 91 -18.58 31.10 -13.45
CA ALA A 91 -18.16 30.80 -12.08
C ALA A 91 -18.68 29.42 -11.62
N GLN A 92 -19.96 29.13 -11.82
CA GLN A 92 -20.54 27.82 -11.47
C GLN A 92 -19.93 26.67 -12.28
N ASN A 93 -19.67 26.87 -13.57
CA ASN A 93 -18.99 25.86 -14.39
C ASN A 93 -17.57 25.57 -13.87
N MET A 94 -16.82 26.61 -13.51
CA MET A 94 -15.49 26.47 -12.94
C MET A 94 -15.51 25.77 -11.57
N ILE A 95 -16.46 26.11 -10.68
CA ILE A 95 -16.64 25.40 -9.39
C ILE A 95 -16.85 23.91 -9.62
N GLY A 96 -17.70 23.53 -10.58
CA GLY A 96 -17.91 22.12 -10.91
C GLY A 96 -16.63 21.39 -11.35
N THR A 97 -15.60 22.10 -11.83
CA THR A 97 -14.29 21.49 -12.14
C THR A 97 -13.40 21.28 -10.91
N PHE A 98 -13.71 21.91 -9.78
CA PHE A 98 -13.03 21.79 -8.50
C PHE A 98 -13.73 20.83 -7.54
N THR A 99 -15.06 20.76 -7.57
CA THR A 99 -15.87 19.99 -6.61
C THR A 99 -16.31 18.62 -7.14
N ALA A 100 -16.21 18.38 -8.45
CA ALA A 100 -16.69 17.19 -9.14
C ALA A 100 -18.22 16.93 -9.03
N GLU A 101 -19.02 17.96 -8.73
CA GLU A 101 -20.49 17.85 -8.60
C GLU A 101 -21.20 17.31 -9.85
N ASN A 102 -20.60 17.40 -11.04
CA ASN A 102 -21.16 16.90 -12.30
C ASN A 102 -20.55 15.56 -12.77
N GLY A 103 -19.97 14.78 -11.84
CA GLY A 103 -19.52 13.42 -12.07
C GLY A 103 -18.21 13.28 -12.86
N ALA A 104 -17.92 12.02 -13.23
CA ALA A 104 -16.65 11.50 -13.75
C ALA A 104 -16.16 12.04 -15.11
N ARG A 105 -16.61 13.22 -15.55
CA ARG A 105 -16.21 13.84 -16.82
C ARG A 105 -15.24 15.01 -16.67
N ARG A 106 -14.99 15.49 -15.44
CA ARG A 106 -14.02 16.56 -15.19
C ARG A 106 -12.67 15.94 -14.85
N PRO A 107 -11.59 16.25 -15.58
CA PRO A 107 -10.31 15.54 -15.41
C PRO A 107 -9.77 15.58 -13.97
N PHE A 108 -9.80 16.75 -13.31
CA PHE A 108 -9.40 16.86 -11.91
C PHE A 108 -10.28 16.03 -10.97
N GLY A 109 -11.60 16.08 -11.17
CA GLY A 109 -12.54 15.26 -10.42
C GLY A 109 -12.34 13.76 -10.64
N MET A 110 -11.95 13.34 -11.86
CA MET A 110 -11.62 11.94 -12.18
C MET A 110 -10.38 11.47 -11.43
N VAL A 111 -9.32 12.28 -11.42
CA VAL A 111 -8.09 11.98 -10.66
C VAL A 111 -8.43 11.86 -9.17
N MET A 112 -9.15 12.84 -8.62
CA MET A 112 -9.47 12.90 -7.18
C MET A 112 -10.55 11.92 -6.71
N SER A 113 -11.33 11.35 -7.62
CA SER A 113 -12.32 10.30 -7.31
C SER A 113 -11.78 8.90 -7.56
N SER A 114 -10.57 8.77 -8.13
CA SER A 114 -9.94 7.47 -8.33
C SER A 114 -9.61 6.84 -6.99
N LEU A 115 -10.11 5.62 -6.73
CA LEU A 115 -9.80 4.87 -5.51
C LEU A 115 -8.30 4.72 -5.30
N THR A 116 -7.55 4.44 -6.36
CA THR A 116 -6.09 4.34 -6.31
C THR A 116 -5.44 5.65 -5.83
N VAL A 117 -5.89 6.79 -6.35
CA VAL A 117 -5.35 8.10 -5.96
C VAL A 117 -5.76 8.42 -4.52
N LEU A 118 -7.01 8.15 -4.15
CA LEU A 118 -7.52 8.35 -2.79
C LEU A 118 -6.76 7.53 -1.75
N ASP A 119 -6.49 6.25 -2.04
CA ASP A 119 -5.77 5.38 -1.13
C ASP A 119 -4.33 5.86 -0.93
N VAL A 120 -3.62 6.18 -2.02
CA VAL A 120 -2.23 6.65 -1.97
C VAL A 120 -2.12 7.99 -1.24
N THR A 121 -2.93 8.98 -1.64
CA THR A 121 -2.88 10.33 -1.07
C THR A 121 -3.44 10.39 0.35
N GLY A 122 -4.51 9.66 0.63
CA GLY A 122 -5.08 9.51 1.96
C GLY A 122 -4.08 8.87 2.91
N SER A 123 -3.46 7.74 2.52
CA SER A 123 -2.42 7.08 3.32
C SER A 123 -1.23 8.02 3.58
N TYR A 124 -0.80 8.77 2.58
CA TYR A 124 0.25 9.78 2.74
C TYR A 124 -0.15 10.82 3.81
N ILE A 125 -1.30 11.48 3.67
CA ILE A 125 -1.78 12.49 4.62
C ILE A 125 -1.86 11.95 6.04
N HIS A 126 -2.46 10.77 6.25
CA HIS A 126 -2.57 10.16 7.58
C HIS A 126 -1.19 9.88 8.19
N ASN A 127 -0.24 9.41 7.38
CA ASN A 127 1.12 9.18 7.85
C ASN A 127 1.82 10.49 8.24
N ILE A 128 1.70 11.56 7.45
CA ILE A 128 2.27 12.87 7.80
C ILE A 128 1.62 13.41 9.08
N ALA A 129 0.29 13.36 9.17
CA ALA A 129 -0.46 13.82 10.33
C ALA A 129 -0.10 13.03 11.60
N ALA A 130 0.09 11.71 11.51
CA ALA A 130 0.54 10.90 12.64
C ALA A 130 1.95 11.30 13.12
N ARG A 131 2.87 11.63 12.19
CA ARG A 131 4.21 12.15 12.55
C ARG A 131 4.12 13.54 13.16
N MET A 132 3.27 14.41 12.62
CA MET A 132 2.98 15.73 13.19
C MET A 132 2.47 15.61 14.62
N LEU A 133 1.43 14.81 14.86
CA LEU A 133 0.89 14.56 16.19
C LEU A 133 2.00 14.03 17.12
N LYS A 134 2.87 13.12 16.69
CA LYS A 134 3.96 12.65 17.57
C LYS A 134 5.02 13.70 17.90
N SER A 135 5.20 14.70 17.05
CA SER A 135 6.30 15.68 17.17
C SER A 135 5.87 17.03 17.76
N ALA A 136 4.65 17.47 17.46
CA ALA A 136 4.10 18.73 17.91
C ALA A 136 3.72 18.67 19.40
N LYS A 137 4.47 19.38 20.23
CA LYS A 137 4.21 19.53 21.67
C LYS A 137 3.20 20.65 21.96
N ARG A 138 3.00 21.55 21.00
CA ARG A 138 2.10 22.70 21.09
C ARG A 138 1.28 22.88 19.81
N PRO A 139 0.09 23.52 19.87
CA PRO A 139 -0.72 23.83 18.69
C PRO A 139 0.01 24.58 17.58
N ASP A 140 0.83 25.56 17.91
CA ASP A 140 1.59 26.37 16.95
C ASP A 140 2.68 25.58 16.20
N GLN A 141 3.02 24.37 16.67
CA GLN A 141 3.96 23.48 15.99
C GLN A 141 3.27 22.54 15.00
N GLY A 142 1.94 22.45 15.04
CA GLY A 142 1.16 21.66 14.11
C GLY A 142 0.68 22.48 12.92
N ASN A 143 0.13 21.80 11.92
CA ASN A 143 -0.57 22.40 10.80
C ASN A 143 -2.07 22.07 10.91
N LEU A 144 -2.90 23.10 11.13
CA LEU A 144 -4.35 22.95 11.33
C LEU A 144 -5.03 22.28 10.12
N THR A 145 -4.71 22.73 8.90
CA THR A 145 -5.25 22.16 7.66
C THR A 145 -4.96 20.66 7.56
N LEU A 146 -3.71 20.25 7.80
CA LEU A 146 -3.31 18.85 7.79
C LEU A 146 -4.06 18.03 8.85
N TYR A 147 -4.21 18.58 10.06
CA TYR A 147 -4.95 17.93 11.14
C TYR A 147 -6.42 17.68 10.74
N LEU A 148 -7.13 18.71 10.28
CA LEU A 148 -8.54 18.59 9.88
C LEU A 148 -8.71 17.62 8.71
N LEU A 149 -7.84 17.70 7.70
CA LEU A 149 -7.90 16.78 6.57
C LEU A 149 -7.66 15.33 6.98
N SER A 150 -6.75 15.06 7.92
CA SER A 150 -6.51 13.69 8.37
C SER A 150 -7.72 13.06 9.05
N LYS A 151 -8.70 13.86 9.50
CA LYS A 151 -9.94 13.36 10.13
C LYS A 151 -11.12 13.30 9.15
N HIS A 152 -11.17 14.22 8.19
CA HIS A 152 -12.32 14.40 7.29
C HIS A 152 -12.00 14.13 5.82
N PHE A 153 -10.84 13.53 5.49
CA PHE A 153 -10.35 13.43 4.10
C PHE A 153 -11.41 12.94 3.11
N HIS A 154 -12.17 11.91 3.48
CA HIS A 154 -13.20 11.31 2.62
C HIS A 154 -14.48 12.14 2.50
N ASP A 155 -14.76 13.02 3.45
CA ASP A 155 -15.97 13.85 3.45
C ASP A 155 -15.79 15.17 2.66
N LEU A 156 -14.55 15.50 2.33
CA LEU A 156 -14.19 16.75 1.64
C LEU A 156 -14.28 16.62 0.13
N ASP A 157 -14.57 17.74 -0.55
CA ASP A 157 -14.53 17.80 -2.01
C ASP A 157 -13.07 17.74 -2.53
N PRO A 158 -12.88 17.46 -3.84
CA PRO A 158 -11.57 17.31 -4.45
C PRO A 158 -10.61 18.49 -4.23
N LEU A 159 -11.09 19.74 -4.25
CA LEU A 159 -10.23 20.90 -4.06
C LEU A 159 -9.71 20.98 -2.62
N ARG A 160 -10.57 20.75 -1.63
CA ARG A 160 -10.15 20.72 -0.22
C ARG A 160 -9.21 19.55 0.07
N ARG A 161 -9.45 18.37 -0.52
CA ARG A 161 -8.51 17.23 -0.45
C ARG A 161 -7.14 17.59 -1.03
N ALA A 162 -7.10 18.25 -2.19
CA ALA A 162 -5.86 18.70 -2.81
C ALA A 162 -5.11 19.73 -1.95
N ALA A 163 -5.83 20.66 -1.32
CA ALA A 163 -5.24 21.65 -0.43
C ALA A 163 -4.49 21.01 0.75
N GLY A 164 -5.10 20.04 1.43
CA GLY A 164 -4.39 19.39 2.53
C GLY A 164 -3.36 18.34 2.10
N LEU A 165 -3.42 17.81 0.87
CA LEU A 165 -2.31 17.06 0.30
C LEU A 165 -1.07 17.95 0.12
N LEU A 166 -1.25 19.16 -0.40
CA LEU A 166 -0.18 20.15 -0.51
C LEU A 166 0.30 20.63 0.88
N ALA A 167 -0.61 20.80 1.85
CA ALA A 167 -0.23 21.11 3.22
C ALA A 167 0.60 19.98 3.87
N ALA A 168 0.25 18.71 3.63
CA ALA A 168 1.01 17.55 4.08
C ALA A 168 2.43 17.55 3.50
N LYS A 169 2.56 17.82 2.20
CA LYS A 169 3.85 17.94 1.52
C LYS A 169 4.68 19.09 2.11
N ALA A 170 4.10 20.28 2.25
CA ALA A 170 4.79 21.45 2.79
C ALA A 170 5.26 21.22 4.23
N TYR A 171 4.42 20.58 5.07
CA TYR A 171 4.79 20.23 6.44
C TYR A 171 5.93 19.21 6.48
N GLU A 172 5.91 18.22 5.60
CA GLU A 172 7.02 17.26 5.47
C GLU A 172 8.33 17.94 5.03
N GLU A 173 8.28 18.85 4.04
CA GLU A 173 9.44 19.62 3.60
C GLU A 173 9.99 20.52 4.71
N TRP A 174 9.11 21.15 5.48
CA TRP A 174 9.50 21.94 6.66
C TRP A 174 10.21 21.09 7.72
N ILE A 175 9.66 19.93 8.09
CA ILE A 175 10.32 19.01 9.03
C ILE A 175 11.70 18.58 8.50
N LYS A 176 11.81 18.29 7.20
CA LYS A 176 13.08 17.90 6.57
C LYS A 176 14.10 19.03 6.69
N ALA A 177 13.71 20.26 6.35
CA ALA A 177 14.58 21.42 6.44
C ALA A 177 15.03 21.69 7.89
N GLU A 178 14.11 21.57 8.85
CA GLU A 178 14.41 21.79 10.27
C GLU A 178 15.34 20.72 10.83
N ALA A 179 15.14 19.45 10.46
CA ALA A 179 16.04 18.37 10.84
C ALA A 179 17.46 18.58 10.30
N ILE A 180 17.60 19.04 9.04
CA ILE A 180 18.90 19.40 8.45
C ILE A 180 19.55 20.56 9.22
N ARG A 181 18.79 21.61 9.55
CA ARG A 181 19.27 22.74 10.36
C ARG A 181 19.81 22.30 11.72
N GLN A 182 19.21 21.28 12.32
CA GLN A 182 19.64 20.70 13.60
C GLN A 182 20.80 19.70 13.47
N GLY A 183 21.39 19.56 12.27
CA GLY A 183 22.52 18.66 12.02
C GLY A 183 22.14 17.18 11.97
N HIS A 184 20.85 16.86 11.85
CA HIS A 184 20.43 15.49 11.64
C HIS A 184 20.63 15.11 10.17
N GLN A 185 21.27 13.97 9.91
CA GLN A 185 21.31 13.40 8.57
C GLN A 185 19.95 12.78 8.25
N VAL A 186 19.34 13.32 7.21
CA VAL A 186 17.98 13.00 6.82
C VAL A 186 18.01 12.04 5.63
N ASN A 187 18.20 10.74 5.89
CA ASN A 187 18.06 9.71 4.84
C ASN A 187 16.58 9.35 4.66
N TRP A 188 15.91 10.03 3.74
CA TRP A 188 14.55 9.64 3.32
C TRP A 188 14.55 9.19 1.85
N SER A 189 13.99 8.01 1.61
CA SER A 189 13.60 7.56 0.27
C SER A 189 12.37 8.35 -0.19
N LEU A 190 12.58 9.32 -1.07
CA LEU A 190 11.54 10.22 -1.57
C LEU A 190 10.52 9.57 -2.53
N GLY A 191 10.64 8.30 -2.91
CA GLY A 191 9.94 7.78 -4.10
C GLY A 191 9.02 6.58 -3.93
N HIS A 192 9.06 5.82 -2.84
CA HIS A 192 8.26 4.60 -2.72
C HIS A 192 7.77 4.44 -1.29
N HIS A 193 6.46 4.27 -1.09
CA HIS A 193 5.83 3.96 0.20
C HIS A 193 6.23 2.59 0.79
N LEU A 194 7.32 2.00 0.29
CA LEU A 194 8.05 0.94 0.95
C LEU A 194 8.84 1.60 2.08
N PRO A 195 8.74 1.13 3.32
CA PRO A 195 9.48 1.70 4.44
C PRO A 195 10.98 1.54 4.18
N ALA A 196 11.65 2.55 3.61
CA ALA A 196 13.09 2.45 3.39
C ALA A 196 13.79 2.12 4.70
N LEU A 197 14.70 1.16 4.61
CA LEU A 197 15.64 0.83 5.67
C LEU A 197 16.32 2.14 6.09
N THR A 198 15.97 2.66 7.26
CA THR A 198 16.65 3.82 7.83
C THR A 198 18.14 3.50 7.91
N SER A 199 19.03 4.51 7.87
CA SER A 199 20.49 4.29 7.97
C SER A 199 20.87 3.49 9.22
N ARG A 200 20.05 3.59 10.29
CA ARG A 200 20.16 2.74 11.49
C ARG A 200 19.83 1.27 11.23
N GLN A 201 18.84 0.96 10.41
CA GLN A 201 18.51 -0.42 10.05
C GLN A 201 19.54 -1.01 9.11
N ALA A 202 20.05 -0.26 8.11
CA ALA A 202 21.15 -0.72 7.26
C ALA A 202 22.43 -1.03 8.08
N ARG A 203 22.75 -0.18 9.07
CA ARG A 203 23.86 -0.44 10.01
C ARG A 203 23.63 -1.67 10.90
N ARG A 204 22.38 -2.01 11.22
CA ARG A 204 22.04 -3.16 12.09
C ARG A 204 21.91 -4.48 11.33
N SER A 205 21.45 -4.43 10.08
CA SER A 205 21.33 -5.61 9.23
C SER A 205 22.65 -6.02 8.59
N ALA A 206 23.68 -5.16 8.62
CA ALA A 206 24.92 -5.31 7.87
C ALA A 206 24.75 -5.45 6.35
N ILE A 207 23.52 -5.25 5.83
CA ILE A 207 23.24 -5.30 4.39
C ILE A 207 23.28 -3.87 3.88
N SER A 208 24.17 -3.60 2.93
CA SER A 208 24.24 -2.28 2.31
C SER A 208 22.95 -2.00 1.52
N GLU A 209 22.50 -0.74 1.49
CA GLU A 209 21.38 -0.33 0.63
C GLU A 209 21.65 -0.69 -0.85
N GLN A 210 22.92 -0.71 -1.24
CA GLN A 210 23.38 -1.12 -2.56
C GLN A 210 23.22 -2.63 -2.81
N GLU A 211 23.42 -3.51 -1.82
CA GLU A 211 23.09 -4.95 -1.92
C GLU A 211 21.59 -5.19 -2.00
N LEU A 212 20.79 -4.40 -1.28
CA LEU A 212 19.33 -4.50 -1.36
C LEU A 212 18.77 -3.98 -2.69
N ARG A 213 19.42 -2.98 -3.29
CA ARG A 213 19.09 -2.48 -4.64
C ARG A 213 19.66 -3.35 -5.75
N ARG A 214 20.79 -4.01 -5.53
CA ARG A 214 21.34 -5.08 -6.39
C ARG A 214 20.65 -6.43 -6.15
N SER A 215 19.71 -6.51 -5.20
CA SER A 215 19.18 -7.79 -4.76
C SER A 215 18.33 -8.41 -5.85
N SER A 216 18.50 -9.72 -5.99
CA SER A 216 17.59 -10.61 -6.70
C SER A 216 16.13 -10.22 -6.52
N THR A 217 15.37 -10.32 -7.60
CA THR A 217 13.91 -10.16 -7.56
C THR A 217 13.31 -11.17 -6.59
N ALA A 218 12.11 -10.90 -6.07
CA ALA A 218 11.43 -11.85 -5.20
C ALA A 218 11.25 -13.23 -5.85
N ASP A 219 11.00 -13.27 -7.17
CA ASP A 219 10.90 -14.52 -7.93
C ASP A 219 12.25 -15.23 -8.08
N GLU A 220 13.39 -14.52 -8.13
CA GLU A 220 14.72 -15.15 -8.09
C GLU A 220 15.01 -15.77 -6.71
N LEU A 221 14.67 -15.07 -5.63
CA LEU A 221 14.83 -15.57 -4.25
C LEU A 221 13.95 -16.78 -3.96
N ALA A 222 12.83 -16.90 -4.69
CA ALA A 222 11.85 -17.95 -4.54
C ALA A 222 11.59 -18.67 -5.87
N ALA A 223 12.63 -18.96 -6.66
CA ALA A 223 12.47 -19.51 -8.02
C ALA A 223 11.47 -20.68 -8.10
N ILE A 224 10.60 -20.62 -9.11
CA ILE A 224 9.80 -21.76 -9.53
C ILE A 224 10.77 -22.83 -10.07
N PRO A 225 10.69 -24.09 -9.62
CA PRO A 225 11.55 -25.14 -10.16
C PRO A 225 11.42 -25.24 -11.68
N GLN A 226 12.56 -25.27 -12.37
CA GLN A 226 12.64 -25.33 -13.83
C GLN A 226 12.83 -26.77 -14.33
N GLY A 227 12.49 -27.02 -15.59
CA GLY A 227 12.64 -28.34 -16.21
C GLY A 227 11.60 -29.36 -15.77
N ARG A 228 11.92 -30.66 -15.90
CA ARG A 228 11.03 -31.76 -15.48
C ARG A 228 11.07 -31.91 -13.97
N LEU A 229 9.92 -31.76 -13.32
CA LEU A 229 9.79 -31.89 -11.88
C LEU A 229 10.02 -33.34 -11.42
N MET A 230 10.83 -33.49 -10.38
CA MET A 230 10.88 -34.71 -9.58
C MET A 230 9.63 -34.83 -8.70
N VAL A 231 9.29 -36.05 -8.29
CA VAL A 231 8.16 -36.32 -7.39
C VAL A 231 8.25 -35.48 -6.11
N LEU A 232 9.43 -35.37 -5.51
CA LEU A 232 9.64 -34.54 -4.31
C LEU A 232 9.31 -33.06 -4.53
N GLN A 233 9.79 -32.47 -5.62
CA GLN A 233 9.53 -31.07 -5.95
C GLN A 233 8.04 -30.83 -6.20
N CYS A 234 7.38 -31.73 -6.94
CA CYS A 234 5.94 -31.65 -7.20
C CYS A 234 5.13 -31.71 -5.90
N ARG A 235 5.48 -32.62 -4.97
CA ARG A 235 4.85 -32.69 -3.63
C ARG A 235 5.04 -31.41 -2.83
N GLN A 236 6.24 -30.82 -2.82
CA GLN A 236 6.47 -29.54 -2.14
C GLN A 236 5.60 -28.42 -2.71
N MET A 237 5.42 -28.40 -4.04
CA MET A 237 4.55 -27.41 -4.68
C MET A 237 3.08 -27.58 -4.29
N ILE A 238 2.60 -28.83 -4.25
CA ILE A 238 1.24 -29.18 -3.81
C ILE A 238 1.01 -28.80 -2.33
N LEU A 239 1.95 -29.15 -1.45
CA LEU A 239 1.86 -28.82 -0.02
C LEU A 239 1.82 -27.31 0.20
N LEU A 240 2.56 -26.54 -0.61
CA LEU A 240 2.51 -25.09 -0.55
C LEU A 240 1.14 -24.54 -0.94
N SER A 241 0.58 -24.93 -2.10
CA SER A 241 -0.74 -24.44 -2.51
C SER A 241 -1.81 -24.83 -1.49
N THR A 242 -1.77 -26.07 -1.00
CA THR A 242 -2.68 -26.53 0.06
C THR A 242 -2.56 -25.65 1.31
N ALA A 243 -1.35 -25.45 1.84
CA ALA A 243 -1.15 -24.65 3.06
C ALA A 243 -1.59 -23.18 2.90
N VAL A 244 -1.43 -22.60 1.69
CA VAL A 244 -1.94 -21.27 1.37
C VAL A 244 -3.46 -21.24 1.38
N ILE A 245 -4.13 -22.22 0.76
CA ILE A 245 -5.60 -22.30 0.77
C ILE A 245 -6.14 -22.48 2.19
N ARG A 246 -5.43 -23.21 3.05
CA ARG A 246 -5.78 -23.35 4.47
C ARG A 246 -5.55 -22.09 5.32
N CYS A 247 -4.92 -21.06 4.76
CA CYS A 247 -4.95 -19.73 5.37
C CYS A 247 -6.29 -19.01 5.11
N LEU A 248 -7.03 -19.40 4.06
CA LEU A 248 -8.31 -18.80 3.65
C LEU A 248 -9.52 -19.63 4.10
N LEU A 249 -9.37 -20.96 4.11
CA LEU A 249 -10.39 -21.91 4.56
C LEU A 249 -9.97 -22.59 5.85
N PRO A 250 -10.93 -22.92 6.74
CA PRO A 250 -10.64 -23.70 7.93
C PRO A 250 -10.08 -25.09 7.56
N ASP A 251 -9.12 -25.58 8.35
CA ASP A 251 -8.56 -26.93 8.20
C ASP A 251 -9.58 -28.01 8.58
N GLN A 252 -10.28 -27.78 9.70
CA GLN A 252 -11.25 -28.69 10.30
C GLN A 252 -12.44 -27.90 10.86
N PRO A 253 -13.60 -28.54 11.11
CA PRO A 253 -14.66 -27.93 11.89
C PRO A 253 -14.11 -27.40 13.22
N GLY A 254 -14.16 -26.09 13.44
CA GLY A 254 -13.68 -25.43 14.66
C GLY A 254 -12.28 -24.80 14.59
N SER A 255 -11.48 -25.03 13.55
CA SER A 255 -10.22 -24.28 13.36
C SER A 255 -10.50 -22.96 12.65
N ALA A 256 -10.06 -21.82 13.20
CA ALA A 256 -10.17 -20.54 12.50
C ALA A 256 -9.13 -20.41 11.38
N PRO A 257 -9.49 -19.93 10.18
CA PRO A 257 -8.52 -19.59 9.15
C PRO A 257 -7.63 -18.43 9.60
N LEU A 258 -6.49 -18.23 8.92
CA LEU A 258 -5.63 -17.06 9.18
C LEU A 258 -6.36 -15.75 8.88
N PHE A 259 -7.24 -15.78 7.87
CA PHE A 259 -7.99 -14.64 7.39
C PHE A 259 -9.48 -14.81 7.69
N GLU A 260 -10.01 -13.99 8.60
CA GLU A 260 -11.44 -13.92 8.91
C GLU A 260 -12.16 -13.08 7.85
N ILE A 261 -12.38 -13.66 6.67
CA ILE A 261 -13.09 -13.03 5.55
C ILE A 261 -14.26 -13.87 5.09
N GLU A 262 -15.34 -13.19 4.71
CA GLU A 262 -16.44 -13.82 3.99
C GLU A 262 -16.02 -14.05 2.54
N LEU A 263 -15.62 -15.28 2.23
CA LEU A 263 -15.34 -15.69 0.85
C LEU A 263 -16.64 -15.71 0.05
N THR A 264 -16.63 -15.06 -1.12
CA THR A 264 -17.71 -15.22 -2.10
C THR A 264 -17.86 -16.70 -2.49
N HIS A 265 -19.07 -17.10 -2.90
CA HIS A 265 -19.32 -18.48 -3.35
C HIS A 265 -18.34 -18.91 -4.46
N TRP A 266 -18.05 -18.01 -5.41
CA TRP A 266 -17.09 -18.26 -6.48
C TRP A 266 -15.67 -18.53 -5.95
N LEU A 267 -15.19 -17.71 -5.01
CA LEU A 267 -13.84 -17.84 -4.47
C LEU A 267 -13.70 -19.10 -3.59
N ARG A 268 -14.74 -19.44 -2.85
CA ARG A 268 -14.82 -20.70 -2.09
C ARG A 268 -14.72 -21.91 -3.04
N ALA A 269 -15.52 -21.93 -4.11
CA ALA A 269 -15.45 -23.00 -5.11
C ALA A 269 -14.05 -23.13 -5.74
N ARG A 270 -13.32 -22.02 -5.93
CA ARG A 270 -11.92 -22.06 -6.41
C ARG A 270 -10.96 -22.64 -5.38
N CYS A 271 -11.11 -22.29 -4.11
CA CYS A 271 -10.31 -22.87 -3.04
C CYS A 271 -10.51 -24.39 -2.97
N GLU A 272 -11.75 -24.85 -3.06
CA GLU A 272 -12.10 -26.27 -3.11
C GLU A 272 -11.51 -26.98 -4.34
N GLN A 273 -11.55 -26.34 -5.52
CA GLN A 273 -10.90 -26.87 -6.73
C GLN A 273 -9.39 -27.04 -6.56
N VAL A 274 -8.70 -26.12 -5.88
CA VAL A 274 -7.26 -26.28 -5.58
C VAL A 274 -7.04 -27.48 -4.66
N LEU A 275 -7.83 -27.61 -3.58
CA LEU A 275 -7.71 -28.73 -2.64
C LEU A 275 -7.98 -30.09 -3.31
N GLN A 276 -9.03 -30.17 -4.14
CA GLN A 276 -9.36 -31.39 -4.88
C GLN A 276 -8.25 -31.77 -5.87
N ARG A 277 -7.73 -30.78 -6.62
CA ARG A 277 -6.59 -30.97 -7.52
C ARG A 277 -5.37 -31.49 -6.76
N ASP A 278 -5.04 -30.85 -5.64
CA ASP A 278 -3.88 -31.17 -4.82
C ASP A 278 -3.97 -32.59 -4.27
N GLN A 279 -5.13 -32.97 -3.74
CA GLN A 279 -5.41 -34.32 -3.26
C GLN A 279 -5.25 -35.36 -4.38
N SER A 280 -5.90 -35.14 -5.53
CA SER A 280 -5.80 -36.05 -6.68
C SER A 280 -4.36 -36.21 -7.18
N LYS A 281 -3.57 -35.12 -7.18
CA LYS A 281 -2.15 -35.18 -7.55
C LYS A 281 -1.31 -35.90 -6.50
N MET A 282 -1.59 -35.74 -5.22
CA MET A 282 -0.91 -36.50 -4.17
C MET A 282 -1.15 -38.00 -4.30
N GLU A 283 -2.38 -38.41 -4.64
CA GLU A 283 -2.74 -39.81 -4.93
C GLU A 283 -2.03 -40.34 -6.19
N GLU A 284 -1.98 -39.56 -7.28
CA GLU A 284 -1.23 -39.94 -8.51
C GLU A 284 0.28 -40.11 -8.25
N LEU A 285 0.81 -39.42 -7.24
CA LEU A 285 2.20 -39.51 -6.81
C LEU A 285 2.43 -40.53 -5.70
N ALA A 286 1.38 -41.17 -5.18
CA ALA A 286 1.52 -42.22 -4.17
C ALA A 286 2.24 -43.43 -4.78
N GLY A 287 3.19 -44.02 -4.03
CA GLY A 287 4.00 -45.15 -4.49
C GLY A 287 5.13 -44.82 -5.47
N LYS A 288 5.21 -43.60 -6.02
CA LYS A 288 6.36 -43.18 -6.85
C LYS A 288 7.58 -42.83 -5.97
N ARG A 289 8.78 -43.17 -6.45
CA ARG A 289 10.06 -42.82 -5.80
C ARG A 289 10.30 -41.30 -5.89
N GLU A 290 10.85 -40.69 -4.85
CA GLU A 290 11.01 -39.23 -4.76
C GLU A 290 11.86 -38.61 -5.88
N HIS A 291 12.87 -39.36 -6.35
CA HIS A 291 13.81 -38.96 -7.39
C HIS A 291 13.34 -39.29 -8.82
N SER A 292 12.18 -39.93 -8.99
CA SER A 292 11.63 -40.13 -10.34
C SER A 292 10.89 -38.88 -10.83
N TYR A 293 10.69 -38.78 -12.14
CA TYR A 293 9.89 -37.69 -12.71
C TYR A 293 8.43 -37.79 -12.27
N ALA A 294 7.86 -36.67 -11.79
CA ALA A 294 6.47 -36.61 -11.35
C ALA A 294 5.49 -36.91 -12.51
N PHE A 295 5.83 -36.44 -13.71
CA PHE A 295 5.00 -36.53 -14.91
C PHE A 295 5.69 -37.35 -16.02
N SER A 296 4.91 -38.18 -16.70
CA SER A 296 5.39 -39.00 -17.81
C SER A 296 5.76 -38.18 -19.05
N THR A 297 5.13 -37.02 -19.26
CA THR A 297 5.33 -36.18 -20.45
C THR A 297 5.64 -34.72 -20.11
N VAL A 298 6.39 -34.04 -20.99
CA VAL A 298 6.74 -32.61 -20.86
C VAL A 298 5.50 -31.70 -20.85
N PRO A 299 4.46 -31.91 -21.68
CA PRO A 299 3.26 -31.06 -21.63
C PRO A 299 2.51 -31.12 -20.29
N LYS A 300 2.45 -32.30 -19.64
CA LYS A 300 1.83 -32.43 -18.30
C LYS A 300 2.61 -31.64 -17.25
N ASN A 301 3.93 -31.68 -17.32
CA ASN A 301 4.82 -30.90 -16.45
C ASN A 301 4.62 -29.38 -16.63
N ALA A 302 4.60 -28.90 -17.88
CA ALA A 302 4.37 -27.50 -18.18
C ALA A 302 2.99 -27.03 -17.69
N SER A 303 1.94 -27.82 -17.93
CA SER A 303 0.59 -27.53 -17.46
C SER A 303 0.50 -27.41 -15.93
N PHE A 304 1.21 -28.28 -15.19
CA PHE A 304 1.29 -28.17 -13.74
C PHE A 304 2.02 -26.89 -13.29
N LEU A 305 3.17 -26.58 -13.89
CA LEU A 305 3.93 -25.37 -13.56
C LEU A 305 3.16 -24.07 -13.83
N LEU A 306 2.33 -24.03 -14.88
CA LEU A 306 1.44 -22.90 -15.17
C LEU A 306 0.46 -22.57 -14.03
N THR A 307 0.21 -23.49 -13.10
CA THR A 307 -0.66 -23.24 -11.95
C THR A 307 0.01 -22.42 -10.84
N PHE A 308 1.30 -22.10 -10.98
CA PHE A 308 2.11 -21.38 -9.99
C PHE A 308 2.79 -20.11 -10.54
N THR A 309 2.58 -19.78 -11.81
CA THR A 309 3.28 -18.70 -12.52
C THR A 309 2.61 -17.31 -12.37
N SER A 310 3.06 -16.33 -13.15
CA SER A 310 2.44 -15.00 -13.26
C SER A 310 1.14 -15.05 -14.07
N PRO A 311 0.12 -14.21 -13.77
CA PRO A 311 -1.08 -14.10 -14.59
C PRO A 311 -0.78 -13.66 -16.02
N ARG A 312 0.39 -13.06 -16.29
CA ARG A 312 0.83 -12.69 -17.64
C ARG A 312 1.06 -13.91 -18.53
N ASP A 313 1.41 -15.05 -17.94
CA ASP A 313 1.70 -16.29 -18.68
C ASP A 313 0.45 -17.16 -18.84
N VAL A 314 -0.70 -16.69 -18.35
CA VAL A 314 -1.95 -17.43 -18.33
C VAL A 314 -3.02 -16.66 -19.12
N SER A 315 -3.56 -17.29 -20.16
CA SER A 315 -4.73 -16.74 -20.88
C SER A 315 -5.87 -16.41 -19.89
N PRO A 316 -6.54 -15.25 -20.01
CA PRO A 316 -7.70 -14.89 -19.19
C PRO A 316 -8.81 -15.96 -19.19
N HIS A 317 -8.91 -16.76 -20.26
CA HIS A 317 -9.90 -17.82 -20.41
C HIS A 317 -9.46 -19.18 -19.83
N ASN A 318 -8.19 -19.32 -19.44
CA ASN A 318 -7.71 -20.56 -18.84
C ASN A 318 -8.27 -20.70 -17.41
N GLN A 319 -9.25 -21.60 -17.26
CA GLN A 319 -9.90 -21.93 -15.99
C GLN A 319 -9.13 -23.01 -15.19
N GLY A 320 -8.13 -23.65 -15.79
CA GLY A 320 -7.34 -24.76 -15.21
C GLY A 320 -6.23 -24.34 -14.25
N VAL A 321 -6.18 -23.06 -13.86
CA VAL A 321 -5.15 -22.51 -12.96
C VAL A 321 -5.76 -21.85 -11.71
N PRO A 322 -6.61 -22.55 -10.93
CA PRO A 322 -7.38 -21.94 -9.85
C PRO A 322 -6.50 -21.27 -8.78
N PHE A 323 -5.30 -21.81 -8.51
CA PHE A 323 -4.37 -21.21 -7.56
C PHE A 323 -3.87 -19.83 -8.00
N VAL A 324 -3.48 -19.65 -9.27
CA VAL A 324 -3.13 -18.32 -9.82
C VAL A 324 -4.31 -17.36 -9.71
N ARG A 325 -5.53 -17.82 -10.02
CA ARG A 325 -6.73 -16.96 -9.93
C ARG A 325 -6.98 -16.47 -8.50
N ILE A 326 -6.79 -17.32 -7.50
CA ILE A 326 -6.93 -16.93 -6.08
C ILE A 326 -5.84 -15.95 -5.67
N MET A 327 -4.57 -16.23 -6.01
CA MET A 327 -3.43 -15.38 -5.60
C MET A 327 -3.41 -13.99 -6.26
N PHE A 328 -4.19 -13.80 -7.31
CA PHE A 328 -4.35 -12.54 -8.04
C PHE A 328 -5.77 -11.98 -8.00
N ASP A 329 -6.67 -12.61 -7.25
CA ASP A 329 -7.96 -12.00 -6.92
C ASP A 329 -7.70 -10.69 -6.16
N PRO A 330 -8.31 -9.55 -6.54
CA PRO A 330 -7.98 -8.25 -5.96
C PRO A 330 -8.16 -8.19 -4.44
N GLN A 331 -9.22 -8.83 -3.91
CA GLN A 331 -9.52 -8.83 -2.48
C GLN A 331 -8.51 -9.68 -1.72
N ILE A 332 -8.22 -10.89 -2.21
CA ILE A 332 -7.22 -11.78 -1.59
C ILE A 332 -5.82 -11.19 -1.69
N ALA A 333 -5.44 -10.65 -2.85
CA ALA A 333 -4.13 -10.06 -3.05
C ALA A 333 -3.91 -8.86 -2.11
N ALA A 334 -4.89 -7.97 -1.96
CA ALA A 334 -4.80 -6.85 -1.02
C ALA A 334 -4.65 -7.33 0.43
N LEU A 335 -5.42 -8.35 0.82
CA LEU A 335 -5.39 -8.92 2.17
C LEU A 335 -4.05 -9.57 2.48
N VAL A 336 -3.54 -10.42 1.59
CA VAL A 336 -2.24 -11.09 1.74
C VAL A 336 -1.10 -10.06 1.75
N HIS A 337 -1.14 -9.06 0.87
CA HIS A 337 -0.15 -7.99 0.83
C HIS A 337 -0.12 -7.19 2.13
N SER A 338 -1.29 -6.81 2.65
CA SER A 338 -1.43 -6.10 3.92
C SER A 338 -0.86 -6.91 5.09
N TYR A 339 -1.17 -8.21 5.15
CA TYR A 339 -0.63 -9.12 6.16
C TYR A 339 0.90 -9.21 6.11
N ILE A 340 1.48 -9.43 4.93
CA ILE A 340 2.94 -9.48 4.77
C ILE A 340 3.56 -8.13 5.12
N SER A 341 2.92 -7.01 4.76
CA SER A 341 3.40 -5.65 5.07
C SER A 341 3.46 -5.39 6.57
N ASP A 342 2.46 -5.81 7.33
CA ASP A 342 2.47 -5.73 8.80
C ASP A 342 3.60 -6.58 9.38
N VAL A 343 3.76 -7.81 8.90
CA VAL A 343 4.84 -8.71 9.36
C VAL A 343 6.21 -8.12 9.06
N VAL A 344 6.45 -7.61 7.86
CA VAL A 344 7.70 -6.92 7.49
C VAL A 344 7.90 -5.70 8.37
N SER A 345 6.88 -4.88 8.61
CA SER A 345 6.97 -3.72 9.49
C SER A 345 7.33 -4.08 10.93
N ARG A 346 6.85 -5.23 11.44
CA ARG A 346 7.24 -5.75 12.76
C ARG A 346 8.67 -6.28 12.74
N MET A 347 9.03 -7.05 11.71
CA MET A 347 10.38 -7.57 11.50
C MET A 347 11.40 -6.43 11.50
N MET A 348 11.12 -5.36 10.77
CA MET A 348 11.97 -4.18 10.65
C MET A 348 12.13 -3.39 11.95
N ARG A 349 11.14 -3.44 12.84
CA ARG A 349 11.19 -2.79 14.16
C ARG A 349 11.89 -3.65 15.22
N GLY A 350 11.69 -4.97 15.15
CA GLY A 350 12.14 -5.92 16.17
C GLY A 350 13.48 -6.62 15.86
N ALA A 351 13.90 -6.69 14.59
CA ALA A 351 15.13 -7.35 14.21
C ALA A 351 16.35 -6.56 14.70
N THR A 352 17.08 -7.13 15.65
CA THR A 352 18.36 -6.62 16.15
C THR A 352 19.55 -7.27 15.46
N ARG A 353 19.33 -8.39 14.75
CA ARG A 353 20.33 -9.18 14.03
C ARG A 353 19.85 -9.49 12.62
N GLN A 354 20.80 -9.66 11.70
CA GLN A 354 20.54 -10.00 10.30
C GLN A 354 19.79 -11.33 10.15
N GLU A 355 20.05 -12.30 11.02
CA GLU A 355 19.40 -13.62 11.01
C GLU A 355 17.88 -13.56 11.27
N HIS A 356 17.38 -12.48 11.87
CA HIS A 356 15.95 -12.25 12.07
C HIS A 356 15.28 -11.59 10.87
N PHE A 357 16.03 -11.27 9.82
CA PHE A 357 15.51 -10.63 8.62
C PHE A 357 15.26 -11.66 7.51
N SER A 358 14.04 -11.70 7.00
CA SER A 358 13.71 -12.48 5.80
C SER A 358 13.88 -11.63 4.55
N GLY A 359 14.90 -11.96 3.74
CA GLY A 359 15.10 -11.36 2.43
C GLY A 359 13.90 -11.57 1.49
N LEU A 360 13.26 -12.74 1.54
CA LEU A 360 12.08 -13.03 0.72
C LEU A 360 10.90 -12.12 1.07
N LEU A 361 10.57 -11.98 2.37
CA LEU A 361 9.44 -11.13 2.77
C LEU A 361 9.65 -9.67 2.34
N TRP A 362 10.86 -9.17 2.51
CA TRP A 362 11.22 -7.82 2.08
C TRP A 362 11.12 -7.65 0.55
N ALA A 363 11.74 -8.57 -0.22
CA ALA A 363 11.70 -8.53 -1.67
C ALA A 363 10.27 -8.66 -2.20
N THR A 364 9.43 -9.51 -1.60
CA THR A 364 8.03 -9.68 -2.01
C THR A 364 7.21 -8.40 -1.81
N ILE A 365 7.45 -7.63 -0.74
CA ILE A 365 6.75 -6.34 -0.56
C ILE A 365 7.21 -5.31 -1.60
N ARG A 366 8.51 -5.29 -1.94
CA ARG A 366 9.04 -4.44 -3.00
C ARG A 366 8.47 -4.82 -4.38
N ASP A 367 8.42 -6.10 -4.68
CA ASP A 367 8.15 -6.66 -6.02
C ASP A 367 6.73 -7.23 -6.14
N TRP A 368 5.81 -6.84 -5.26
CA TRP A 368 4.50 -7.51 -5.09
C TRP A 368 3.73 -7.70 -6.40
N ASP A 369 3.69 -6.65 -7.23
CA ASP A 369 2.98 -6.66 -8.51
C ASP A 369 3.63 -7.52 -9.60
N SER A 370 4.92 -7.82 -9.49
CA SER A 370 5.65 -8.71 -10.40
C SER A 370 5.78 -10.15 -9.90
N CYS A 371 5.61 -10.40 -8.60
CA CYS A 371 5.73 -11.73 -8.02
C CYS A 371 4.75 -12.74 -8.64
N SER A 372 5.25 -13.92 -8.99
CA SER A 372 4.43 -15.09 -9.34
C SER A 372 3.50 -15.56 -8.20
N ALA A 373 2.50 -16.38 -8.52
CA ALA A 373 1.64 -16.99 -7.51
C ALA A 373 2.44 -17.84 -6.51
N TRP A 374 3.48 -18.52 -7.00
CA TRP A 374 4.45 -19.27 -6.19
C TRP A 374 5.12 -18.41 -5.12
N THR A 375 5.72 -17.29 -5.53
CA THR A 375 6.45 -16.38 -4.65
C THR A 375 5.51 -15.75 -3.62
N ARG A 376 4.31 -15.31 -4.04
CA ARG A 376 3.30 -14.80 -3.11
C ARG A 376 2.90 -15.85 -2.06
N GLY A 377 2.71 -17.10 -2.49
CA GLY A 377 2.38 -18.22 -1.60
C GLY A 377 3.49 -18.51 -0.59
N LYS A 378 4.76 -18.57 -1.04
CA LYS A 378 5.92 -18.73 -0.15
C LYS A 378 6.03 -17.60 0.86
N ALA A 379 5.89 -16.35 0.40
CA ALA A 379 5.97 -15.18 1.26
C ALA A 379 4.86 -15.17 2.32
N LEU A 380 3.62 -15.53 1.96
CA LEU A 380 2.52 -15.66 2.93
C LEU A 380 2.85 -16.68 4.04
N LEU A 381 3.28 -17.89 3.66
CA LEU A 381 3.61 -18.93 4.64
C LEU A 381 4.81 -18.55 5.51
N GLN A 382 5.81 -17.89 4.93
CA GLN A 382 6.95 -17.39 5.70
C GLN A 382 6.55 -16.25 6.65
N ALA A 383 5.64 -15.36 6.24
CA ALA A 383 5.12 -14.30 7.10
C ALA A 383 4.31 -14.89 8.27
N ARG A 384 3.52 -15.94 8.02
CA ARG A 384 2.81 -16.71 9.06
C ARG A 384 3.78 -17.35 10.05
N ALA A 385 4.82 -18.03 9.56
CA ALA A 385 5.84 -18.63 10.40
C ALA A 385 6.55 -17.56 11.27
N TYR A 386 6.92 -16.42 10.67
CA TYR A 386 7.55 -15.31 11.39
C TYR A 386 6.64 -14.78 12.50
N LYS A 387 5.36 -14.53 12.21
CA LYS A 387 4.40 -14.01 13.20
C LYS A 387 4.22 -14.99 14.36
N ASN A 388 4.17 -16.28 14.08
CA ASN A 388 4.08 -17.33 15.10
C ASN A 388 5.34 -17.32 15.99
N LEU A 389 6.54 -17.30 15.42
CA LEU A 389 7.80 -17.22 16.17
C LEU A 389 7.88 -15.95 17.03
N ALA A 390 7.48 -14.80 16.48
CA ALA A 390 7.48 -13.54 17.22
C ALA A 390 6.52 -13.56 18.42
N ALA A 391 5.37 -14.24 18.30
CA ALA A 391 4.42 -14.39 19.40
C ALA A 391 5.04 -15.14 20.61
N TRP A 392 5.98 -16.06 20.37
CA TRP A 392 6.69 -16.78 21.43
C TRP A 392 7.76 -15.94 22.13
N HIS A 393 8.35 -14.96 21.43
CA HIS A 393 9.49 -14.18 21.94
C HIS A 393 9.13 -12.81 22.50
N ILE A 394 7.89 -12.34 22.37
CA ILE A 394 7.44 -11.14 23.09
C ILE A 394 7.25 -11.56 24.55
N PRO A 395 8.07 -11.07 25.51
CA PRO A 395 7.79 -11.30 26.91
C PRO A 395 6.41 -10.69 27.21
N HIS A 396 5.45 -11.54 27.54
CA HIS A 396 4.11 -11.13 27.96
C HIS A 396 4.22 -9.93 28.91
N PRO A 397 3.45 -8.84 28.73
CA PRO A 397 3.56 -7.64 29.59
C PRO A 397 3.39 -7.94 31.09
N SER A 398 2.77 -9.07 31.45
CA SER A 398 2.70 -9.60 32.81
C SER A 398 4.04 -10.04 33.42
N ARG A 399 5.12 -10.21 32.63
CA ARG A 399 6.49 -10.41 33.14
C ARG A 399 7.27 -9.10 33.33
N LEU A 400 6.94 -8.04 32.61
CA LEU A 400 7.56 -6.72 32.82
C LEU A 400 7.04 -6.03 34.10
N VAL A 401 5.78 -6.27 34.48
CA VAL A 401 5.24 -5.77 35.77
C VAL A 401 5.93 -6.44 36.99
N LYS A 402 6.34 -7.71 36.89
CA LYS A 402 7.06 -8.40 37.98
C LYS A 402 8.55 -8.04 38.08
N LEU A 403 9.17 -7.56 37.01
CA LEU A 403 10.56 -7.06 37.04
C LEU A 403 10.64 -5.62 37.57
N GLY A 404 9.62 -4.78 37.33
CA GLY A 404 9.52 -3.45 37.96
C GLY A 404 9.22 -3.48 39.47
N ALA A 405 8.48 -4.48 39.96
CA ALA A 405 8.13 -4.59 41.38
C ALA A 405 9.26 -5.09 42.29
N ARG A 406 10.30 -5.74 41.74
CA ARG A 406 11.48 -6.18 42.54
C ARG A 406 12.57 -5.11 42.66
N GLN A 407 12.57 -4.10 41.80
CA GLN A 407 13.54 -3.01 41.85
C GLN A 407 13.15 -1.90 42.84
N PHE A 408 11.89 -1.87 43.31
CA PHE A 408 11.41 -0.91 44.31
C PHE A 408 11.44 -1.41 45.77
N ARG A 409 11.93 -2.63 46.05
CA ARG A 409 12.06 -3.19 47.42
C ARG A 409 13.50 -3.30 47.93
N ARG A 410 14.47 -2.67 47.25
CA ARG A 410 15.87 -2.59 47.72
C ARG A 410 16.36 -1.16 47.99
N SER A 411 15.43 -0.20 48.05
CA SER A 411 15.69 1.20 48.37
C SER A 411 14.65 1.74 49.36
N ALA A 412 14.35 0.95 50.38
CA ALA A 412 13.58 1.36 51.56
C ALA A 412 14.14 0.63 52.78
#